data_AF-A0A2V7IPP5-F1
#
_entry.id   AF-A0A2V7IPP5-F1
#
_cell.length_a   1.000
_cell.length_b   1.000
_cell.length_c   1.000
_cell.angle_alpha   90.00
_cell.angle_beta   90.00
_cell.angle_gamma   90.00
#
_symmetry.space_group_name_H-M   'P 1'
#
loop_
_entity.id
_entity.type
_entity.pdbx_description
1 polymer ?
#
loop_
_entity_poly.entity_id
_entity_poly.type
_entity_poly.pdbx_seq_one_letter_code
_entity_poly.pdbx_strand_id
1 'polypeptide(L)'
;MLVPFPYGFALIGQAKAGFPATLDCMDNHNVEPAELAGLHAAVAGYNAMISSRATTRGWAYLDPNVALAALRADPNQVAIFPNTAATSCNGTASGSPFGLAFSCDGIHPSSATHRLIAQTIVQVINAKYGSNIPAVP
;
A
#
# COMPACT_ATOMS: atom_id res chain seq x y z
N MET A 1 12.92 -9.81 7.43
CA MET A 1 11.78 -10.72 7.37
C MET A 1 10.52 -9.92 7.66
N LEU A 2 9.47 -10.09 6.89
CA LEU A 2 8.16 -9.48 7.14
C LEU A 2 7.20 -10.55 7.67
N VAL A 3 6.53 -10.25 8.76
CA VAL A 3 5.55 -11.14 9.41
C VAL A 3 4.15 -10.70 8.99
N PRO A 4 3.33 -11.56 8.38
CA PRO A 4 1.96 -11.21 8.06
C PRO A 4 1.18 -10.85 9.32
N PHE A 5 0.40 -9.77 9.23
CA PHE A 5 -0.36 -9.30 10.39
C PHE A 5 -1.31 -10.35 10.99
N PRO A 6 -1.97 -11.26 10.23
CA PRO A 6 -2.85 -12.25 10.86
C PRO A 6 -2.07 -13.21 11.78
N TYR A 7 -0.87 -13.61 11.37
CA TYR A 7 0.02 -14.44 12.17
C TYR A 7 0.57 -13.68 13.38
N GLY A 8 1.13 -12.48 13.16
CA GLY A 8 1.65 -11.64 14.23
C GLY A 8 0.60 -11.25 15.28
N PHE A 9 -0.64 -10.95 14.85
CA PHE A 9 -1.74 -10.60 15.76
C PHE A 9 -2.21 -11.76 16.60
N ALA A 10 -2.25 -12.97 16.05
CA ALA A 10 -2.56 -14.16 16.83
C ALA A 10 -1.55 -14.35 17.97
N LEU A 11 -0.25 -14.18 17.68
CA LEU A 11 0.83 -14.27 18.68
C LEU A 11 0.73 -13.16 19.74
N ILE A 12 0.49 -11.91 19.32
CA ILE A 12 0.28 -10.78 20.25
C ILE A 12 -0.94 -11.02 21.14
N GLY A 13 -2.03 -11.55 20.59
CA GLY A 13 -3.24 -11.89 21.34
C GLY A 13 -2.98 -12.94 22.42
N GLN A 14 -2.26 -14.02 22.09
CA GLN A 14 -1.85 -15.05 23.05
C GLN A 14 -0.96 -14.49 24.17
N ALA A 15 0.06 -13.70 23.80
CA ALA A 15 0.95 -13.05 24.75
C ALA A 15 0.18 -12.11 25.70
N LYS A 16 -0.78 -11.32 25.17
CA LYS A 16 -1.63 -10.43 25.96
C LYS A 16 -2.54 -11.17 26.94
N ALA A 17 -2.92 -12.41 26.63
CA ALA A 17 -3.69 -13.28 27.52
C ALA A 17 -2.82 -14.03 28.55
N GLY A 18 -1.51 -13.78 28.58
CA GLY A 18 -0.57 -14.39 29.53
C GLY A 18 -0.03 -15.76 29.11
N PHE A 19 -0.27 -16.18 27.87
CA PHE A 19 0.31 -17.42 27.33
C PHE A 19 1.65 -17.14 26.64
N PRO A 20 2.64 -18.03 26.77
CA PRO A 20 3.87 -17.95 25.97
C PRO A 20 3.54 -17.99 24.46
N ALA A 21 4.09 -17.03 23.71
CA ALA A 21 4.00 -16.99 22.26
C ALA A 21 5.40 -16.85 21.68
N THR A 22 5.73 -17.66 20.65
CA THR A 22 7.02 -17.59 19.95
C THR A 22 6.77 -17.16 18.52
N LEU A 23 7.45 -16.09 18.10
CA LEU A 23 7.52 -15.73 16.68
C LEU A 23 8.56 -16.62 16.01
N ASP A 24 8.10 -17.59 15.23
CA ASP A 24 8.99 -18.42 14.43
C ASP A 24 9.36 -17.67 13.15
N CYS A 25 10.66 -17.44 12.97
CA CYS A 25 11.18 -16.77 11.79
C CYS A 25 11.20 -17.69 10.55
N MET A 26 11.08 -19.00 10.75
CA MET A 26 11.01 -19.98 9.67
C MET A 26 9.57 -20.38 9.33
N ASP A 27 8.58 -19.72 9.95
CA ASP A 27 7.18 -19.92 9.60
C ASP A 27 6.95 -19.57 8.11
N ASN A 28 6.28 -20.47 7.40
CA ASN A 28 6.09 -20.39 5.95
C ASN A 28 5.20 -19.23 5.49
N HIS A 29 4.54 -18.52 6.40
CA HIS A 29 3.80 -17.31 6.07
C HIS A 29 4.72 -16.08 6.01
N ASN A 30 5.92 -16.12 6.61
CA ASN A 30 6.85 -15.00 6.62
C ASN A 30 7.42 -14.74 5.23
N VAL A 31 7.63 -13.46 4.91
CA VAL A 31 8.40 -13.06 3.72
C VAL A 31 9.86 -12.90 4.13
N GLU A 32 10.71 -13.74 3.56
CA GLU A 32 12.15 -13.72 3.77
C GLU A 32 12.80 -12.50 3.11
N PRO A 33 13.99 -12.06 3.59
CA PRO A 33 14.72 -10.96 2.94
C PRO A 33 14.99 -11.18 1.45
N ALA A 34 15.29 -12.42 1.04
CA ALA A 34 15.53 -12.76 -0.35
C ALA A 34 14.25 -12.66 -1.20
N GLU A 35 13.12 -13.12 -0.67
CA GLU A 35 11.80 -12.98 -1.32
C GLU A 35 11.41 -11.51 -1.46
N LEU A 36 11.59 -10.71 -0.40
CA LEU A 36 11.32 -9.28 -0.44
C LEU A 36 12.18 -8.58 -1.51
N ALA A 37 13.48 -8.89 -1.58
CA ALA A 37 14.36 -8.37 -2.63
C ALA A 37 13.90 -8.79 -4.03
N GLY A 38 13.45 -10.04 -4.20
CA GLY A 38 12.87 -10.54 -5.45
C GLY A 38 11.60 -9.79 -5.86
N LEU A 39 10.68 -9.54 -4.91
CA LEU A 39 9.47 -8.76 -5.14
C LEU A 39 9.80 -7.32 -5.58
N HIS A 40 10.73 -6.65 -4.90
CA HIS A 40 11.18 -5.31 -5.28
C HIS A 40 11.81 -5.29 -6.68
N ALA A 41 12.67 -6.27 -7.00
CA ALA A 41 13.29 -6.37 -8.32
C ALA A 41 12.24 -6.61 -9.41
N ALA A 42 11.25 -7.47 -9.16
CA ALA A 42 10.16 -7.73 -10.10
C ALA A 42 9.31 -6.47 -10.35
N VAL A 43 8.91 -5.76 -9.29
CA VAL A 43 8.16 -4.50 -9.40
C VAL A 43 8.95 -3.45 -10.18
N ALA A 44 10.23 -3.27 -9.87
CA ALA A 44 11.10 -2.33 -10.60
C ALA A 44 11.22 -2.69 -12.08
N GLY A 45 11.39 -3.99 -12.40
CA GLY A 45 11.46 -4.48 -13.78
C GLY A 45 10.17 -4.23 -14.57
N TYR A 46 9.01 -4.52 -13.99
CA TYR A 46 7.72 -4.23 -14.63
C TYR A 46 7.50 -2.73 -14.82
N ASN A 47 7.81 -1.90 -13.82
CA ASN A 47 7.67 -0.45 -13.93
C ASN A 47 8.54 0.14 -15.04
N ALA A 48 9.80 -0.30 -15.14
CA ALA A 48 10.71 0.11 -16.20
C ALA A 48 10.20 -0.29 -17.60
N MET A 49 9.69 -1.52 -17.72
CA MET A 49 9.12 -2.00 -18.98
C MET A 49 7.87 -1.21 -19.39
N ILE A 50 6.93 -0.97 -18.46
CA ILE A 50 5.71 -0.21 -18.73
C ILE A 50 6.06 1.23 -19.16
N SER A 51 6.95 1.90 -18.44
CA SER A 51 7.41 3.26 -18.75
C SER A 51 8.06 3.35 -20.14
N SER A 52 8.95 2.41 -20.44
CA SER A 52 9.61 2.32 -21.75
C SER A 52 8.59 2.11 -22.86
N ARG A 53 7.66 1.16 -22.69
CA ARG A 53 6.61 0.87 -23.68
C ARG A 53 5.67 2.04 -23.91
N ALA A 54 5.33 2.80 -22.87
CA ALA A 54 4.50 4.00 -23.00
C ALA A 54 5.25 5.11 -23.75
N THR A 55 6.53 5.32 -23.41
CA THR A 55 7.40 6.31 -24.08
C THR A 55 7.55 6.02 -25.57
N THR A 56 7.91 4.78 -25.94
CA THR A 56 8.08 4.39 -27.35
C THR A 56 6.82 4.57 -28.18
N ARG A 57 5.64 4.39 -27.57
CA ARG A 57 4.35 4.51 -28.26
C ARG A 57 3.75 5.92 -28.15
N GLY A 58 4.40 6.83 -27.43
CA GLY A 58 3.86 8.14 -27.15
C GLY A 58 2.54 8.09 -26.36
N TRP A 59 2.35 7.11 -25.48
CA TRP A 59 1.17 7.00 -24.61
C TRP A 59 1.32 7.85 -23.35
N ALA A 60 0.17 8.19 -22.76
CA ALA A 60 0.11 8.67 -21.39
C ALA A 60 0.74 7.65 -20.44
N TYR A 61 1.53 8.13 -19.48
CA TYR A 61 2.19 7.31 -18.48
C TYR A 61 2.07 7.99 -17.11
N LEU A 62 1.70 7.18 -16.11
CA LEU A 62 1.67 7.58 -14.72
C LEU A 62 2.64 6.70 -13.94
N ASP A 63 3.53 7.32 -13.17
CA ASP A 63 4.21 6.65 -12.06
C ASP A 63 3.44 6.92 -10.76
N PRO A 64 2.67 5.94 -10.24
CA PRO A 64 1.90 6.13 -9.02
C PRO A 64 2.80 6.17 -7.77
N ASN A 65 4.06 5.71 -7.85
CA ASN A 65 4.93 5.59 -6.68
C ASN A 65 5.22 6.94 -6.03
N VAL A 66 5.26 8.03 -6.81
CA VAL A 66 5.48 9.38 -6.27
C VAL A 66 4.32 9.80 -5.35
N ALA A 67 3.08 9.64 -5.81
CA ALA A 67 1.89 9.96 -5.03
C ALA A 67 1.75 9.04 -3.80
N LEU A 68 2.02 7.75 -3.98
CA LEU A 68 1.96 6.77 -2.89
C LEU A 68 3.09 6.98 -1.86
N ALA A 69 4.28 7.43 -2.28
CA ALA A 69 5.38 7.75 -1.37
C ALA A 69 5.05 8.95 -0.47
N ALA A 70 4.29 9.93 -0.98
CA ALA A 70 3.80 11.04 -0.18
C ALA A 70 2.81 10.57 0.91
N LEU A 71 1.88 9.67 0.56
CA LEU A 71 0.98 9.05 1.55
C LEU A 71 1.76 8.27 2.61
N ARG A 72 2.75 7.46 2.19
CA ARG A 72 3.59 6.68 3.12
C ARG A 72 4.32 7.54 4.15
N ALA A 73 4.66 8.78 3.82
CA ALA A 73 5.34 9.69 4.74
C ALA A 73 4.41 10.33 5.78
N ASP A 74 3.09 10.25 5.59
CA ASP A 74 2.09 10.79 6.52
C ASP A 74 1.59 9.68 7.46
N PRO A 75 1.84 9.79 8.79
CA PRO A 75 1.42 8.78 9.76
C PRO A 75 -0.10 8.65 9.91
N ASN A 76 -0.89 9.62 9.42
CA ASN A 76 -2.35 9.47 9.36
C ASN A 76 -2.80 8.62 8.16
N GLN A 77 -2.01 8.60 7.09
CA GLN A 77 -2.30 7.86 5.87
C GLN A 77 -1.79 6.42 6.00
N VAL A 78 -0.56 6.25 6.47
CA VAL A 78 0.02 4.95 6.78
C VAL A 78 0.41 4.92 8.25
N ALA A 79 -0.43 4.29 9.05
CA ALA A 79 -0.24 4.24 10.50
C ALA A 79 0.98 3.39 10.87
N ILE A 80 1.59 3.73 12.01
CA ILE A 80 2.56 2.85 12.66
C ILE A 80 1.82 1.58 13.08
N PHE A 81 2.34 0.43 12.64
CA PHE A 81 1.77 -0.87 12.91
C PHE A 81 2.60 -1.60 13.98
N PRO A 82 1.97 -2.26 14.98
CA PRO A 82 0.53 -2.44 15.14
C PRO A 82 -0.18 -1.26 15.85
N ASN A 83 -1.31 -0.78 15.31
CA ASN A 83 -2.18 0.16 16.01
C ASN A 83 -3.20 -0.59 16.88
N THR A 84 -2.88 -0.80 18.15
CA THR A 84 -3.74 -1.55 19.09
C THR A 84 -4.95 -0.75 19.59
N ALA A 85 -5.03 0.55 19.30
CA ALA A 85 -6.19 1.39 19.60
C ALA A 85 -7.24 1.38 18.47
N ALA A 86 -6.93 0.74 17.34
CA ALA A 86 -7.83 0.66 16.20
C ALA A 86 -9.11 -0.11 16.56
N THR A 87 -10.26 0.46 16.19
CA THR A 87 -11.60 -0.11 16.43
C THR A 87 -12.39 -0.28 15.14
N SER A 88 -11.95 0.33 14.03
CA SER A 88 -12.62 0.29 12.73
C SER A 88 -11.64 0.72 11.64
N CYS A 89 -11.60 0.05 10.49
CA CYS A 89 -10.80 0.55 9.36
C CYS A 89 -11.43 1.75 8.64
N ASN A 90 -12.66 2.10 9.02
CA ASN A 90 -13.37 3.26 8.52
C ASN A 90 -13.37 4.36 9.58
N GLY A 91 -13.18 5.61 9.16
CA GLY A 91 -13.31 6.78 10.04
C GLY A 91 -12.01 7.57 10.14
N THR A 92 -11.51 7.76 11.36
CA THR A 92 -10.31 8.57 11.64
C THR A 92 -9.04 7.72 11.59
N ALA A 93 -7.90 8.34 11.29
CA ALA A 93 -6.61 7.64 11.23
C ALA A 93 -6.29 6.86 12.52
N SER A 94 -6.52 7.48 13.69
CA SER A 94 -6.30 6.83 14.99
C SER A 94 -7.19 5.61 15.22
N GLY A 95 -8.38 5.59 14.59
CA GLY A 95 -9.32 4.46 14.66
C GLY A 95 -8.98 3.30 13.73
N SER A 96 -8.14 3.53 12.70
CA SER A 96 -7.81 2.56 11.66
C SER A 96 -6.50 1.81 11.94
N PRO A 97 -6.43 0.49 11.67
CA PRO A 97 -5.23 -0.31 11.94
C PRO A 97 -4.05 0.04 11.03
N PHE A 98 -4.32 0.52 9.81
CA PHE A 98 -3.32 0.79 8.76
C PHE A 98 -3.28 2.26 8.33
N GLY A 99 -4.01 3.15 9.00
CA GLY A 99 -4.22 4.53 8.57
C GLY A 99 -5.33 4.65 7.52
N LEU A 100 -5.40 5.81 6.85
CA LEU A 100 -6.47 6.15 5.91
C LEU A 100 -6.17 5.76 4.45
N ALA A 101 -4.92 5.44 4.11
CA ALA A 101 -4.53 5.16 2.73
C ALA A 101 -4.84 3.72 2.28
N PHE A 102 -5.03 2.80 3.22
CA PHE A 102 -5.29 1.38 2.95
C PHE A 102 -6.70 0.96 3.35
N SER A 103 -7.18 -0.14 2.78
CA SER A 103 -8.38 -0.85 3.19
C SER A 103 -8.16 -1.62 4.51
N CYS A 104 -9.19 -2.31 5.00
CA CYS A 104 -9.10 -3.18 6.18
C CYS A 104 -8.07 -4.31 6.09
N ASP A 105 -7.61 -4.67 4.90
CA ASP A 105 -6.61 -5.73 4.73
C ASP A 105 -5.16 -5.21 4.83
N GLY A 106 -4.95 -3.89 4.87
CA GLY A 106 -3.61 -3.30 4.95
C GLY A 106 -2.77 -3.47 3.68
N ILE A 107 -3.36 -3.91 2.58
CA ILE A 107 -2.68 -4.15 1.29
C ILE A 107 -3.30 -3.29 0.19
N HIS A 108 -4.62 -3.35 0.03
CA HIS A 108 -5.31 -2.64 -1.03
C HIS A 108 -5.48 -1.15 -0.67
N PRO A 109 -5.39 -0.23 -1.66
CA PRO A 109 -5.72 1.17 -1.44
C PRO A 109 -7.14 1.35 -0.91
N SER A 110 -7.33 2.33 -0.02
CA SER A 110 -8.67 2.75 0.37
C SER A 110 -9.41 3.40 -0.81
N SER A 111 -10.73 3.59 -0.68
CA SER A 111 -11.51 4.34 -1.68
C SER A 111 -10.97 5.75 -1.91
N ALA A 112 -10.48 6.42 -0.87
CA ALA A 112 -9.84 7.73 -0.97
C ALA A 112 -8.54 7.68 -1.77
N THR A 113 -7.70 6.67 -1.56
CA THR A 113 -6.46 6.49 -2.34
C THR A 113 -6.76 6.10 -3.78
N HIS A 114 -7.77 5.26 -4.04
CA HIS A 114 -8.24 4.98 -5.40
C HIS A 114 -8.71 6.25 -6.12
N ARG A 115 -9.46 7.12 -5.41
CA ARG A 115 -9.88 8.43 -5.94
C ARG A 115 -8.69 9.33 -6.28
N LEU A 116 -7.68 9.40 -5.41
CA LEU A 116 -6.44 10.15 -5.68
C LEU A 116 -5.74 9.65 -6.96
N ILE A 117 -5.59 8.33 -7.11
CA ILE A 117 -4.99 7.73 -8.30
C ILE A 117 -5.82 8.06 -9.55
N ALA A 118 -7.15 7.93 -9.48
CA ALA A 118 -8.04 8.23 -10.59
C ALA A 118 -7.96 9.72 -11.02
N GLN A 119 -7.93 10.65 -10.07
CA GLN A 119 -7.72 12.07 -10.34
C GLN A 119 -6.38 12.32 -11.03
N THR A 120 -5.32 11.64 -10.58
CA THR A 120 -3.98 11.76 -11.19
C THR A 120 -3.96 11.21 -12.61
N ILE A 121 -4.63 10.07 -12.86
CA ILE A 121 -4.77 9.49 -14.21
C ILE A 121 -5.49 10.48 -15.15
N VAL A 122 -6.60 11.08 -14.71
CA VAL A 122 -7.34 12.07 -15.50
C VAL A 122 -6.44 13.25 -15.89
N GLN A 123 -5.65 13.77 -14.94
CA GLN A 123 -4.70 14.85 -15.22
C GLN A 123 -3.66 14.46 -16.26
N VAL A 124 -3.06 13.28 -16.14
CA VAL A 124 -2.06 12.77 -17.10
C VAL A 124 -2.67 12.60 -18.50
N ILE A 125 -3.89 12.06 -18.60
CA ILE A 125 -4.58 11.87 -19.88
C ILE A 125 -4.88 13.21 -20.53
N ASN A 126 -5.48 14.16 -19.80
CA ASN A 126 -5.78 15.50 -20.30
C ASN A 126 -4.51 16.22 -20.76
N ALA A 127 -3.43 16.15 -19.99
CA ALA A 127 -2.15 16.76 -20.36
C ALA A 127 -1.53 16.12 -21.61
N LYS A 128 -1.64 14.79 -21.77
CA LYS A 128 -1.02 14.07 -22.88
C LYS A 128 -1.78 14.23 -24.19
N TYR A 129 -3.11 14.21 -24.14
CA TYR A 129 -3.97 14.11 -25.32
C TYR A 129 -4.78 15.38 -25.61
N GLY A 130 -4.69 16.41 -24.77
CA GLY A 130 -5.50 17.63 -24.91
C GLY A 130 -7.00 17.39 -24.69
N SER A 131 -7.36 16.28 -24.02
CA SER A 131 -8.74 15.97 -23.67
C SER A 131 -9.25 16.86 -22.53
N ASN A 132 -10.56 16.86 -22.33
CA ASN A 132 -11.22 17.59 -21.24
C ASN A 132 -12.07 16.65 -20.37
N ILE A 133 -11.46 15.56 -19.90
CA ILE A 133 -12.11 14.62 -18.99
C ILE A 133 -12.37 15.35 -17.65
N PRO A 134 -13.62 15.38 -17.15
CA PRO A 134 -13.94 16.02 -15.88
C PRO A 134 -13.18 15.40 -14.70
N ALA A 135 -12.94 16.20 -13.66
CA ALA A 135 -12.33 15.72 -12.43
C ALA A 135 -13.20 14.65 -11.76
N VAL A 136 -12.56 13.64 -11.17
CA VAL A 136 -13.25 12.61 -10.37
C VAL A 136 -13.71 13.27 -9.06
N PRO A 137 -15.03 13.26 -8.77
CA PRO A 137 -15.60 13.91 -7.59
C PRO A 137 -15.19 13.23 -6.30
#